data_AF-A0A1C6EMG0-F1
#
_entry.id   AF-A0A1C6EMG0-F1
#
_cell.length_a   1.000
_cell.length_b   1.000
_cell.length_c   1.000
_cell.angle_alpha   90.00
_cell.angle_beta   90.00
_cell.angle_gamma   90.00
#
_symmetry.space_group_name_H-M   'P 1'
#
loop_
_entity.id
_entity.type
_entity.pdbx_description
1 polymer ?
#
loop_
_entity_poly.entity_id
_entity_poly.type
_entity_poly.pdbx_seq_one_letter_code
_entity_poly.pdbx_strand_id
1 'polypeptide(L)'
;MNNRSRARLLLVELILDLVIFALCAAVCVALLVRARSMSRESTELTQAVYLAQTAAETWRSHGDGADRTVDGYQVRHTRTGGGTSVQTGRVRISRDGRLVYELEVSLP
;
A
#
# COMPACT_ATOMS: atom_id res chain seq x y z
N MET A 1 -17.66 5.74 61.57
CA MET A 1 -18.44 6.10 60.37
C MET A 1 -17.47 6.64 59.33
N ASN A 2 -16.82 5.75 58.57
CA ASN A 2 -15.64 6.09 57.76
C ASN A 2 -15.89 5.71 56.28
N ASN A 3 -17.00 6.15 55.70
CA ASN A 3 -17.37 5.82 54.31
C ASN A 3 -16.48 6.52 53.26
N ARG A 4 -15.71 7.53 53.68
CA ARG A 4 -14.83 8.34 52.81
C ARG A 4 -13.59 7.57 52.34
N SER A 5 -13.09 6.63 53.14
CA SER A 5 -11.95 5.78 52.75
C SER A 5 -12.35 4.70 51.74
N ARG A 6 -13.51 4.05 51.94
CA ARG A 6 -14.05 3.05 50.99
C ARG A 6 -14.38 3.65 49.63
N ALA A 7 -15.04 4.82 49.60
CA ALA A 7 -15.35 5.50 48.34
C ALA A 7 -14.07 5.92 47.58
N ARG A 8 -13.01 6.35 48.29
CA ARG A 8 -11.71 6.66 47.68
C ARG A 8 -11.02 5.43 47.09
N LEU A 9 -11.08 4.29 47.77
CA LEU A 9 -10.49 3.04 47.28
C LEU A 9 -11.18 2.58 45.98
N LEU A 10 -12.51 2.61 45.93
CA LEU A 10 -13.27 2.26 44.73
C LEU A 10 -13.02 3.22 43.56
N LEU A 11 -12.88 4.52 43.83
CA LEU A 11 -12.57 5.49 42.79
C LEU A 11 -11.17 5.26 42.20
N VAL A 12 -10.18 4.91 43.03
CA VAL A 12 -8.83 4.60 42.55
C VAL A 12 -8.82 3.32 41.72
N GLU A 13 -9.56 2.29 42.15
CA GLU A 13 -9.71 1.02 41.42
C GLU A 13 -10.38 1.24 40.05
N LEU A 14 -11.50 1.98 40.01
CA LEU A 14 -12.19 2.31 38.76
C LEU A 14 -11.32 3.11 37.79
N ILE A 15 -10.56 4.09 38.30
CA ILE A 15 -9.64 4.87 37.46
C ILE A 15 -8.54 3.98 36.91
N LEU A 16 -8.01 3.06 37.72
CA LEU A 16 -6.96 2.14 37.28
C LEU A 16 -7.46 1.20 36.18
N ASP A 17 -8.66 0.63 36.34
CA ASP A 17 -9.29 -0.21 35.32
C ASP A 17 -9.55 0.56 34.02
N LEU A 18 -10.03 1.80 34.12
CA LEU A 18 -10.26 2.66 32.96
C LEU A 18 -8.95 2.99 32.23
N VAL A 19 -7.87 3.24 32.97
CA VAL A 19 -6.54 3.51 32.39
C VAL A 19 -6.00 2.29 31.65
N ILE A 20 -6.10 1.10 32.25
CA ILE A 20 -5.67 -0.15 31.61
C ILE A 20 -6.50 -0.42 30.35
N PHE A 21 -7.82 -0.26 30.44
CA PHE A 21 -8.73 -0.43 29.31
C PHE A 21 -8.39 0.55 28.16
N ALA A 22 -8.14 1.82 28.47
CA ALA A 22 -7.76 2.84 27.50
C ALA A 22 -6.42 2.52 26.83
N LEU A 23 -5.43 2.03 27.59
CA LEU A 23 -4.13 1.60 27.06
C LEU A 23 -4.30 0.45 26.05
N CYS A 24 -5.07 -0.57 26.43
CA CYS A 24 -5.39 -1.69 25.55
C CYS A 24 -6.08 -1.21 24.27
N ALA A 25 -7.09 -0.34 24.38
CA ALA A 25 -7.80 0.22 23.24
C ALA A 25 -6.85 0.99 22.29
N ALA A 26 -5.94 1.79 22.82
CA ALA A 26 -4.95 2.53 22.02
C ALA A 26 -4.03 1.58 21.23
N VAL A 27 -3.54 0.51 21.88
CA VAL A 27 -2.71 -0.50 21.20
C VAL A 27 -3.52 -1.23 20.12
N CYS A 28 -4.75 -1.66 20.41
CA CYS A 28 -5.62 -2.32 19.44
C CYS A 28 -5.89 -1.44 18.21
N VAL A 29 -6.18 -0.15 18.40
CA VAL A 29 -6.37 0.80 17.30
C VAL A 29 -5.07 1.03 16.53
N ALA A 30 -3.93 1.18 17.22
CA ALA A 30 -2.63 1.34 16.56
C ALA A 30 -2.28 0.13 15.67
N LEU A 31 -2.52 -1.08 16.17
CA LEU A 31 -2.33 -2.31 15.40
C LEU A 31 -3.30 -2.37 14.21
N LEU A 32 -4.58 -2.02 14.41
CA LEU A 32 -5.57 -2.00 13.33
C LEU A 32 -5.22 -0.97 12.25
N VAL A 33 -4.72 0.21 12.63
CA VAL A 33 -4.27 1.24 11.69
C VAL A 33 -3.06 0.76 10.89
N ARG A 34 -2.08 0.10 11.54
CA ARG A 34 -0.93 -0.49 10.85
C ARG A 34 -1.31 -1.67 9.96
N ALA A 35 -2.23 -2.52 10.42
CA ALA A 35 -2.78 -3.60 9.60
C ALA A 35 -3.53 -3.03 8.39
N ARG A 36 -4.32 -1.97 8.59
CA ARG A 36 -5.04 -1.30 7.50
C ARG A 36 -4.11 -0.58 6.54
N SER A 37 -3.00 0.02 7.00
CA SER A 37 -1.98 0.57 6.11
C SER A 37 -1.31 -0.52 5.29
N MET A 38 -0.96 -1.65 5.91
CA MET A 38 -0.39 -2.82 5.22
C MET A 38 -1.36 -3.47 4.23
N SER A 39 -2.65 -3.59 4.58
CA SER A 39 -3.67 -4.10 3.66
C SER A 39 -3.90 -3.16 2.49
N ARG A 40 -3.93 -1.84 2.72
CA ARG A 40 -4.04 -0.84 1.64
C ARG A 40 -2.82 -0.89 0.72
N GLU A 41 -1.62 -0.99 1.29
CA GLU A 41 -0.37 -1.12 0.54
C GLU A 41 -0.31 -2.43 -0.27
N SER A 42 -0.84 -3.53 0.29
CA SER A 42 -0.94 -4.81 -0.43
C SER A 42 -1.92 -4.73 -1.60
N THR A 43 -3.10 -4.11 -1.42
CA THR A 43 -4.06 -3.89 -2.53
C THR A 43 -3.49 -2.95 -3.58
N GLU A 44 -2.79 -1.89 -3.17
CA GLU A 44 -2.11 -0.94 -4.06
C GLU A 44 -1.05 -1.65 -4.92
N LEU A 45 -0.23 -2.48 -4.29
CA LEU A 45 0.80 -3.25 -4.97
C LEU A 45 0.22 -4.31 -5.91
N THR A 46 -0.80 -5.07 -5.48
CA THR A 46 -1.47 -6.06 -6.35
C THR A 46 -2.07 -5.39 -7.58
N GLN A 47 -2.72 -4.24 -7.41
CA GLN A 47 -3.28 -3.48 -8.52
C GLN A 47 -2.18 -2.95 -9.46
N ALA A 48 -1.07 -2.45 -8.92
CA ALA A 48 0.07 -2.02 -9.72
C ALA A 48 0.70 -3.19 -10.50
N VAL A 49 0.87 -4.37 -9.90
CA VAL A 49 1.39 -5.55 -10.61
C VAL A 49 0.48 -5.94 -11.77
N TYR A 50 -0.84 -6.00 -11.54
CA TYR A 50 -1.81 -6.31 -12.60
C TYR A 50 -1.72 -5.30 -13.76
N LEU A 51 -1.72 -4.00 -13.45
CA LEU A 51 -1.59 -2.95 -14.45
C LEU A 51 -0.27 -3.06 -15.24
N ALA A 52 0.84 -3.41 -14.58
CA ALA A 52 2.14 -3.54 -15.22
C ALA A 52 2.17 -4.74 -16.17
N GLN A 53 1.59 -5.88 -15.76
CA GLN A 53 1.49 -7.07 -16.60
C GLN A 53 0.59 -6.84 -17.80
N THR A 54 -0.61 -6.28 -17.60
CA THR A 54 -1.50 -5.93 -18.72
C THR A 54 -0.80 -4.96 -19.68
N ALA A 55 -0.02 -4.01 -19.17
CA ALA A 55 0.74 -3.09 -20.00
C ALA A 55 1.90 -3.73 -20.77
N ALA A 56 2.60 -4.69 -20.16
CA ALA A 56 3.58 -5.51 -20.84
C ALA A 56 2.94 -6.36 -21.95
N GLU A 57 1.79 -6.97 -21.69
CA GLU A 57 1.05 -7.80 -22.64
C GLU A 57 0.50 -6.99 -23.81
N THR A 58 -0.08 -5.81 -23.56
CA THR A 58 -0.54 -4.92 -24.64
C THR A 58 0.62 -4.46 -25.51
N TRP A 59 1.76 -4.14 -24.89
CA TRP A 59 2.95 -3.72 -25.63
C TRP A 59 3.51 -4.87 -26.48
N ARG A 60 3.53 -6.09 -25.95
CA ARG A 60 3.97 -7.27 -26.70
C ARG A 60 3.02 -7.65 -27.83
N SER A 61 1.72 -7.47 -27.66
CA SER A 61 0.70 -7.87 -28.64
C SER A 61 0.45 -6.83 -29.73
N HIS A 62 0.47 -5.55 -29.40
CA HIS A 62 0.10 -4.47 -30.32
C HIS A 62 1.28 -3.56 -30.70
N GLY A 63 2.46 -3.73 -30.08
CA GLY A 63 3.65 -2.90 -30.32
C GLY A 63 3.54 -1.48 -29.78
N ASP A 64 2.35 -1.06 -29.34
CA ASP A 64 2.04 0.29 -28.90
C ASP A 64 1.94 0.33 -27.36
N GLY A 65 2.92 0.99 -26.75
CA GLY A 65 3.01 1.20 -25.30
C GLY A 65 2.57 2.62 -24.97
N ALA A 66 1.28 2.92 -25.19
CA ALA A 66 0.74 4.24 -24.88
C ALA A 66 0.73 4.48 -23.36
N ASP A 67 1.23 5.65 -22.95
CA ASP A 67 1.12 6.10 -21.57
C ASP A 67 -0.37 6.25 -21.21
N ARG A 68 -0.76 5.72 -20.07
CA ARG A 68 -2.17 5.70 -19.64
C ARG A 68 -2.30 5.91 -18.15
N THR A 69 -3.36 6.61 -17.79
CA THR A 69 -3.80 6.83 -16.43
C THR A 69 -5.02 5.98 -16.11
N VAL A 70 -4.92 5.11 -15.11
CA VAL A 70 -6.03 4.28 -14.63
C VAL A 70 -6.14 4.45 -13.11
N ASP A 71 -7.28 4.94 -12.61
CA ASP A 71 -7.54 5.14 -11.18
C ASP A 71 -6.43 5.88 -10.40
N GLY A 72 -5.79 6.86 -11.05
CA GLY A 72 -4.69 7.65 -10.48
C GLY A 72 -3.30 7.01 -10.62
N TYR A 73 -3.18 5.82 -11.19
CA TYR A 73 -1.91 5.21 -11.57
C TYR A 73 -1.50 5.63 -12.98
N GLN A 74 -0.30 6.17 -13.10
CA GLN A 74 0.36 6.52 -14.35
C GLN A 74 1.19 5.33 -14.81
N VAL A 75 0.93 4.80 -16.01
CA VAL A 75 1.58 3.63 -16.59
C VAL A 75 2.48 4.07 -17.74
N ARG A 76 3.77 4.27 -17.46
CA ARG A 76 4.73 4.81 -18.43
C ARG A 76 5.58 3.72 -19.05
N HIS A 77 5.64 3.74 -20.38
CA HIS A 77 6.48 2.86 -21.17
C HIS A 77 7.80 3.57 -21.53
N THR A 78 8.93 2.93 -21.29
CA THR A 78 10.24 3.42 -21.73
C THR A 78 10.94 2.31 -22.51
N ARG A 79 11.18 2.55 -23.80
CA ARG A 79 11.93 1.63 -24.66
C ARG A 79 13.42 1.85 -24.44
N THR A 80 14.13 0.84 -23.96
CA THR A 80 15.59 0.88 -23.78
C THR A 80 16.21 0.14 -24.97
N GLY A 81 16.54 0.89 -26.02
CA GLY A 81 17.09 0.31 -27.26
C GLY A 81 18.59 0.06 -27.18
N GLY A 82 19.02 -1.17 -27.49
CA GLY A 82 20.43 -1.53 -27.65
C GLY A 82 20.63 -2.72 -28.60
N GLY A 83 20.98 -2.42 -29.86
CA GLY A 83 21.93 -3.14 -30.74
C GLY A 83 21.77 -4.63 -31.11
N THR A 84 20.95 -5.42 -30.43
CA THR A 84 20.78 -6.86 -30.70
C THR A 84 19.31 -7.20 -30.79
N SER A 85 18.99 -8.30 -31.48
CA SER A 85 17.66 -8.75 -31.94
C SER A 85 16.58 -8.96 -30.87
N VAL A 86 16.74 -8.44 -29.65
CA VAL A 86 15.77 -8.46 -28.55
C VAL A 86 15.68 -7.02 -28.01
N GLN A 87 14.52 -6.39 -28.15
CA GLN A 87 14.31 -5.02 -27.69
C GLN A 87 13.74 -5.04 -26.27
N THR A 88 14.48 -4.52 -25.29
CA THR A 88 14.00 -4.48 -23.90
C THR A 88 13.22 -3.19 -23.63
N GLY A 89 11.96 -3.34 -23.25
CA GLY A 89 11.08 -2.28 -22.77
C GLY A 89 10.95 -2.31 -21.26
N ARG A 90 10.57 -1.19 -20.66
CA ARG A 90 10.29 -1.10 -19.23
C ARG A 90 8.98 -0.38 -18.99
N VAL A 91 8.17 -0.94 -18.10
CA VAL A 91 6.87 -0.41 -17.68
C VAL A 91 7.00 0.08 -16.24
N ARG A 92 6.73 1.36 -16.01
CA ARG A 92 6.73 1.97 -14.67
C ARG A 92 5.33 2.36 -14.29
N ILE A 93 4.96 2.02 -13.06
CA ILE A 93 3.67 2.38 -12.49
C ILE A 93 3.92 3.28 -11.30
N SER A 94 3.42 4.51 -11.42
CA SER A 94 3.53 5.53 -10.37
C SER A 94 2.17 6.07 -9.98
N ARG A 95 2.00 6.39 -8.70
CA ARG A 95 0.81 7.02 -8.14
C ARG A 95 1.24 8.26 -7.36
N ASP A 96 0.62 9.41 -7.64
CA ASP A 96 0.94 10.69 -7.01
C ASP A 96 2.45 11.05 -7.04
N GLY A 97 3.13 10.68 -8.13
CA GLY A 97 4.57 10.92 -8.31
C GLY A 97 5.50 9.91 -7.59
N ARG A 98 4.95 8.96 -6.83
CA ARG A 98 5.72 7.86 -6.21
C ARG A 98 5.72 6.63 -7.11
N LEU A 99 6.89 6.07 -7.40
CA LEU A 99 7.01 4.79 -8.10
C LEU A 99 6.47 3.68 -7.19
N VAL A 100 5.45 2.96 -7.67
CA VAL A 100 4.82 1.83 -6.96
C VAL A 100 5.39 0.51 -7.47
N TYR A 101 5.61 0.39 -8.78
CA TYR A 101 6.12 -0.85 -9.38
C TYR A 101 6.87 -0.58 -10.70
N GLU A 102 7.88 -1.39 -11.01
CA GLU A 102 8.65 -1.37 -12.26
C GLU A 102 8.82 -2.79 -12.79
N LEU A 103 8.50 -2.98 -14.07
CA LEU A 103 8.59 -4.26 -14.76
C LEU A 103 9.45 -4.11 -16.02
N GLU A 104 10.42 -5.01 -16.20
CA GLU A 104 11.21 -5.10 -17.42
C GLU A 104 10.60 -6.14 -18.37
N VAL A 105 10.47 -5.79 -19.63
CA VAL A 105 9.74 -6.54 -20.66
C VAL A 105 10.67 -6.77 -21.84
N SER A 106 11.02 -8.02 -22.13
CA SER A 106 11.76 -8.37 -23.34
C SER A 106 10.80 -8.53 -24.51
N LEU A 107 10.92 -7.69 -25.53
CA LEU A 107 10.19 -7.84 -26.78
C LEU A 107 10.98 -8.72 -27.76
N PRO A 108 10.30 -9.65 -28.46
CA PRO A 108 10.92 -10.48 -29.49
C PRO A 108 11.30 -9.69 -30.74
#